data_AF-A0A084JPJ7-F1
#
_entry.id   AF-A0A084JPJ7-F1
#
_cell.length_a   1.000
_cell.length_b   1.000
_cell.length_c   1.000
_cell.angle_alpha   90.00
_cell.angle_beta   90.00
_cell.angle_gamma   90.00
#
_symmetry.space_group_name_H-M   'P 1'
#
loop_
_entity.id
_entity.type
_entity.pdbx_description
1 polymer ?
#
loop_
_entity_poly.entity_id
_entity_poly.type
_entity_poly.pdbx_seq_one_letter_code
_entity_poly.pdbx_strand_id
1 'polypeptide(L)'
;MNRKHPSGVFMMEMIAVVFFFILCAGICIKTFVKADVMSREAADLNQGVLIAQSVAEVWKAEGPEGLEKKFQAYGQEEESDGYTMGFDQSGNPCEKERTVFDVRADITGPGHMEVTVSKNGKRVYTLTVTRHETQQ
;
A
#
# COMPACT_ATOMS: atom_id res chain seq x y z
N MET A 1 13.66 5.88 -72.32
CA MET A 1 13.66 4.79 -71.30
C MET A 1 13.51 5.42 -69.93
N ASN A 2 12.30 5.41 -69.35
CA ASN A 2 12.10 5.89 -67.98
C ASN A 2 11.95 4.67 -67.06
N ARG A 3 13.06 4.23 -66.44
CA ARG A 3 13.04 3.12 -65.48
C ARG A 3 12.32 3.64 -64.24
N LYS A 4 11.05 3.25 -64.04
CA LYS A 4 10.35 3.48 -62.78
C LYS A 4 11.14 2.75 -61.68
N HIS A 5 11.78 3.52 -60.81
CA HIS A 5 12.62 2.98 -59.74
C HIS A 5 11.75 2.15 -58.77
N PRO A 6 12.09 0.87 -58.49
CA PRO A 6 11.38 0.04 -57.51
C PRO A 6 11.63 0.46 -56.04
N SER A 7 12.39 1.53 -55.81
CA SER A 7 12.81 2.00 -54.48
C SER A 7 11.64 2.41 -53.58
N GLY A 8 10.52 2.89 -54.14
CA GLY A 8 9.34 3.29 -53.37
C GLY A 8 8.68 2.14 -52.60
N VAL A 9 8.65 0.94 -53.19
CA VAL A 9 8.02 -0.24 -52.57
C VAL A 9 8.86 -0.76 -51.40
N PHE A 10 10.19 -0.80 -51.57
CA PHE A 10 11.11 -1.18 -50.50
C PHE A 10 11.08 -0.18 -49.32
N MET A 11 11.00 1.11 -49.61
CA MET A 11 10.85 2.14 -48.57
C MET A 11 9.50 2.02 -47.83
N MET A 12 8.42 1.74 -48.54
CA MET A 12 7.08 1.56 -47.95
C MET A 12 7.04 0.39 -46.97
N GLU A 13 7.69 -0.72 -47.31
CA GLU A 13 7.76 -1.91 -46.46
C GLU A 13 8.55 -1.65 -45.17
N MET A 14 9.69 -0.97 -45.27
CA MET A 14 10.49 -0.60 -44.09
C MET A 14 9.74 0.37 -43.16
N ILE A 15 8.98 1.33 -43.71
CA ILE A 15 8.15 2.23 -42.91
C ILE A 15 7.06 1.44 -42.16
N ALA A 16 6.43 0.45 -42.81
CA ALA A 16 5.41 -0.39 -42.16
C ALA A 16 5.99 -1.21 -40.99
N VAL A 17 7.20 -1.77 -41.15
CA VAL A 17 7.90 -2.49 -40.08
C VAL A 17 8.22 -1.57 -38.90
N VAL A 18 8.78 -0.39 -39.16
CA VAL A 18 9.08 0.59 -38.11
C VAL A 18 7.80 1.06 -37.42
N PHE A 19 6.71 1.26 -38.16
CA PHE A 19 5.42 1.64 -37.59
C PHE A 19 4.89 0.56 -36.63
N PHE A 20 4.92 -0.71 -37.03
CA PHE A 20 4.52 -1.81 -36.14
C PHE A 20 5.42 -1.89 -34.90
N PHE A 21 6.73 -1.70 -35.06
CA PHE A 21 7.67 -1.69 -33.95
C PHE A 21 7.38 -0.55 -32.96
N ILE A 22 7.06 0.65 -33.46
CA ILE A 22 6.65 1.80 -32.64
C ILE A 22 5.36 1.50 -31.88
N LEU A 23 4.36 0.89 -32.54
CA LEU A 23 3.10 0.49 -31.89
C LEU A 23 3.36 -0.51 -30.76
N CYS A 24 4.15 -1.54 -31.01
CA CYS A 24 4.54 -2.52 -30.00
C CYS A 24 5.28 -1.86 -28.84
N ALA A 25 6.28 -1.01 -29.13
CA ALA A 25 7.02 -0.28 -28.10
C ALA A 25 6.09 0.57 -27.23
N GLY A 26 5.13 1.26 -27.85
CA GLY A 26 4.13 2.06 -27.13
C GLY A 26 3.25 1.22 -26.20
N ILE A 27 2.79 0.04 -26.64
CA ILE A 27 2.01 -0.88 -25.80
C ILE A 27 2.88 -1.40 -24.65
N CYS A 28 4.12 -1.84 -24.93
CA CYS A 28 5.05 -2.35 -23.93
C CYS A 28 5.34 -1.33 -22.82
N ILE A 29 5.60 -0.06 -23.19
CA ILE A 29 5.85 1.01 -22.21
C ILE A 29 4.60 1.26 -21.36
N LYS A 30 3.41 1.32 -21.99
CA LYS A 30 2.15 1.49 -21.25
C LYS A 30 1.92 0.37 -20.25
N THR A 31 2.12 -0.88 -20.66
CA THR A 31 1.98 -2.03 -19.77
C THR A 31 3.01 -2.01 -18.64
N PHE A 32 4.25 -1.59 -18.93
CA PHE A 32 5.32 -1.50 -17.94
C PHE A 32 5.01 -0.45 -16.87
N VAL A 33 4.59 0.75 -17.27
CA VAL A 33 4.21 1.80 -16.31
C VAL A 33 3.06 1.35 -15.43
N LYS A 34 2.04 0.68 -16.01
CA LYS A 34 0.93 0.13 -15.23
C LYS A 34 1.39 -0.94 -14.24
N ALA A 35 2.31 -1.82 -14.65
CA ALA A 35 2.87 -2.84 -13.78
C ALA A 35 3.70 -2.25 -12.64
N ASP A 36 4.49 -1.19 -12.89
CA ASP A 36 5.25 -0.49 -11.85
C ASP A 36 4.33 0.14 -10.80
N VAL A 37 3.27 0.83 -11.24
CA VAL A 37 2.25 1.38 -10.32
C VAL A 37 1.59 0.28 -9.50
N MET A 38 1.16 -0.81 -10.14
CA MET A 38 0.56 -1.94 -9.44
C MET A 38 1.53 -2.59 -8.44
N SER A 39 2.82 -2.69 -8.78
CA SER A 39 3.84 -3.23 -7.89
C SER A 39 4.05 -2.34 -6.66
N ARG A 40 3.99 -1.01 -6.81
CA ARG A 40 4.09 -0.07 -5.68
C ARG A 40 2.87 -0.16 -4.78
N GLU A 41 1.66 -0.22 -5.35
CA GLU A 41 0.43 -0.41 -4.58
C GLU A 41 0.42 -1.74 -3.82
N ALA A 42 0.93 -2.82 -4.44
CA ALA A 42 1.08 -4.11 -3.77
C ALA A 42 2.09 -4.06 -2.63
N ALA A 43 3.21 -3.35 -2.80
CA ALA A 43 4.20 -3.15 -1.73
C ALA A 43 3.60 -2.36 -0.55
N ASP A 44 2.85 -1.29 -0.85
CA ASP A 44 2.14 -0.49 0.15
C ASP A 44 1.09 -1.32 0.89
N LEU A 45 0.31 -2.13 0.16
CA LEU A 45 -0.67 -3.05 0.76
C LEU A 45 0.01 -4.07 1.67
N ASN A 46 1.09 -4.70 1.22
CA ASN A 46 1.83 -5.67 2.01
C ASN A 46 2.38 -5.05 3.30
N GLN A 47 2.92 -3.83 3.22
CA GLN A 47 3.34 -3.10 4.41
C GLN A 47 2.17 -2.78 5.34
N GLY A 48 1.03 -2.32 4.79
CA GLY A 48 -0.17 -2.07 5.58
C GLY A 48 -0.69 -3.30 6.31
N VAL A 49 -0.63 -4.48 5.68
CA VAL A 49 -0.98 -5.76 6.32
C VAL A 49 -0.04 -6.07 7.48
N LEU A 50 1.28 -5.97 7.28
CA LEU A 50 2.27 -6.26 8.32
C LEU A 50 2.13 -5.31 9.51
N ILE A 51 1.92 -4.02 9.26
CA ILE A 51 1.69 -3.02 10.31
C ILE A 51 0.41 -3.35 11.08
N ALA A 52 -0.70 -3.63 10.38
CA ALA A 52 -1.97 -3.97 11.03
C ALA A 52 -1.84 -5.23 11.91
N GLN A 53 -1.13 -6.25 11.41
CA GLN A 53 -0.86 -7.48 12.16
C GLN A 53 0.01 -7.23 13.39
N SER A 54 1.07 -6.44 13.26
CA SER A 54 1.95 -6.09 14.38
C SER A 54 1.19 -5.37 15.50
N VAL A 55 0.35 -4.40 15.14
CA VAL A 55 -0.53 -3.69 16.08
C VAL A 55 -1.54 -4.64 16.72
N ALA A 56 -2.15 -5.52 15.93
CA ALA A 56 -3.09 -6.53 16.42
C ALA A 56 -2.44 -7.50 17.43
N GLU A 57 -1.23 -7.96 17.15
CA GLU A 57 -0.50 -8.90 18.00
C GLU A 57 -0.09 -8.26 19.32
N VAL A 58 0.43 -7.04 19.29
CA VAL A 58 0.77 -6.30 20.52
C VAL A 58 -0.47 -6.05 21.37
N TRP A 59 -1.59 -5.62 20.76
CA TRP A 59 -2.83 -5.43 21.51
C TRP A 59 -3.36 -6.72 22.12
N LYS A 60 -3.26 -7.86 21.41
CA LYS A 60 -3.64 -9.17 21.98
C LYS A 60 -2.75 -9.58 23.16
N ALA A 61 -1.45 -9.33 23.06
CA ALA A 61 -0.46 -9.78 24.04
C ALA A 61 -0.40 -8.89 25.29
N GLU A 62 -0.40 -7.57 25.08
CA GLU A 62 -0.09 -6.56 26.11
C GLU A 62 -1.25 -5.58 26.33
N GLY A 63 -2.34 -5.70 25.56
CA GLY A 63 -3.47 -4.78 25.65
C GLY A 63 -3.14 -3.37 25.12
N PRO A 64 -3.96 -2.37 25.47
CA PRO A 64 -3.75 -0.98 25.05
C PRO A 64 -2.42 -0.37 25.54
N GLU A 65 -1.96 -0.72 26.74
CA GLU A 65 -0.68 -0.24 27.28
C GLU A 65 0.52 -0.64 26.41
N GLY A 66 0.46 -1.84 25.80
CA GLY A 66 1.48 -2.30 24.87
C GLY A 66 1.57 -1.43 23.61
N LEU A 67 0.45 -0.88 23.15
CA LEU A 67 0.41 0.00 21.98
C LEU A 67 1.09 1.34 22.29
N GLU A 68 0.83 1.93 23.45
CA GLU A 68 1.48 3.18 23.87
C GLU A 68 2.98 2.98 24.02
N LYS A 69 3.41 1.90 24.67
CA LYS A 69 4.83 1.64 24.97
C LYS A 69 5.64 1.28 23.72
N LYS A 70 5.11 0.47 22.81
CA LYS A 70 5.85 -0.03 21.64
C LYS A 70 5.70 0.84 20.40
N PHE A 71 4.55 1.46 20.22
CA PHE A 71 4.24 2.22 19.00
C PHE A 71 4.04 3.71 19.25
N GLN A 72 4.30 4.20 20.47
CA GLN A 72 4.07 5.61 20.84
C GLN A 72 2.63 6.02 20.51
N ALA A 73 1.70 5.07 20.67
CA ALA A 73 0.30 5.31 20.43
C ALA A 73 -0.22 6.38 21.39
N TYR A 74 -1.10 7.23 20.89
CA TYR A 74 -1.79 8.22 21.70
C TYR A 74 -3.30 7.98 21.57
N GLY A 75 -3.99 8.06 22.71
CA GLY A 75 -5.45 7.94 22.76
C GLY A 75 -6.14 9.11 22.07
N GLN A 76 -7.35 8.88 21.57
CA GLN A 76 -8.22 9.96 21.10
C GLN A 76 -8.81 10.73 22.27
N GLU A 77 -8.82 12.06 22.18
CA GLU A 77 -9.25 12.97 23.26
C GLU A 77 -10.77 12.91 23.56
N GLU A 78 -11.56 12.25 22.71
CA GLU A 78 -13.02 12.14 22.85
C GLU A 78 -13.44 10.68 23.12
N GLU A 79 -13.60 10.29 24.40
CA GLU A 79 -14.44 9.19 24.94
C GLU A 79 -14.51 7.84 24.19
N SER A 80 -13.60 7.63 23.24
CA SER A 80 -13.51 6.55 22.29
C SER A 80 -12.26 5.77 22.67
N ASP A 81 -12.44 4.47 22.86
CA ASP A 81 -11.39 3.53 23.22
C ASP A 81 -10.53 3.23 21.97
N GLY A 82 -9.96 4.30 21.40
CA GLY A 82 -9.32 4.34 20.10
C GLY A 82 -7.92 4.94 20.16
N TYR A 83 -6.95 4.23 19.59
CA TYR A 83 -5.54 4.60 19.59
C TYR A 83 -5.08 4.99 18.20
N THR A 84 -4.26 6.04 18.12
CA THR A 84 -3.63 6.45 16.85
C THR A 84 -2.11 6.39 16.98
N MET A 85 -1.44 5.94 15.94
CA MET A 85 0.01 5.79 15.89
C MET A 85 0.53 5.94 14.46
N GLY A 86 1.77 6.41 14.33
CA GLY A 86 2.41 6.69 13.04
C GLY A 86 3.56 5.73 12.74
N PHE A 87 3.67 5.29 11.49
CA PHE A 87 4.74 4.41 11.01
C PHE A 87 5.47 5.00 9.80
N ASP A 88 6.76 4.73 9.72
CA ASP A 88 7.61 5.11 8.60
C ASP A 88 7.39 4.19 7.38
N GLN A 89 8.08 4.44 6.27
CA GLN A 89 7.96 3.62 5.05
C GLN A 89 8.39 2.15 5.25
N SER A 90 9.19 1.87 6.29
CA SER A 90 9.69 0.52 6.61
C SER A 90 8.78 -0.23 7.58
N GLY A 91 7.70 0.41 8.08
CA GLY A 91 6.80 -0.17 9.06
C GLY A 91 7.31 -0.07 10.51
N ASN A 92 8.24 0.84 10.81
CA ASN A 92 8.67 1.12 12.18
C ASN A 92 7.88 2.30 12.77
N PRO A 93 7.54 2.28 14.06
CA PRO A 93 6.88 3.40 14.71
C PRO A 93 7.77 4.65 14.69
N CYS A 94 7.16 5.80 14.37
CA CYS A 94 7.85 7.07 14.23
C CYS A 94 6.99 8.26 14.67
N GLU A 95 7.64 9.41 14.84
CA GLU A 95 6.97 10.68 15.15
C GLU A 95 6.07 11.16 13.99
N LYS A 96 5.12 12.05 14.31
CA LYS A 96 4.12 12.56 13.35
C LYS A 96 4.73 13.16 12.08
N GLU A 97 5.91 13.77 12.18
CA GLU A 97 6.59 14.44 11.06
C GLU A 97 7.19 13.47 10.04
N ARG A 98 7.49 12.24 10.45
CA ARG A 98 8.06 11.18 9.60
C ARG A 98 7.04 10.12 9.22
N THR A 99 5.79 10.30 9.62
CA THR A 99 4.73 9.34 9.43
C THR A 99 4.37 9.25 7.95
N VAL A 100 4.45 8.02 7.42
CA VAL A 100 4.02 7.66 6.06
C VAL A 100 2.72 6.86 6.13
N PHE A 101 2.60 5.98 7.12
CA PHE A 101 1.41 5.19 7.39
C PHE A 101 0.78 5.61 8.72
N ASP A 102 -0.46 6.08 8.66
CA ASP A 102 -1.28 6.39 9.82
C ASP A 102 -2.09 5.14 10.20
N VAL A 103 -2.03 4.75 11.47
CA VAL A 103 -2.76 3.61 11.98
C VAL A 103 -3.73 4.06 13.04
N ARG A 104 -4.98 3.63 12.88
CA ARG A 104 -6.06 3.84 13.82
C ARG A 104 -6.55 2.50 14.31
N ALA A 105 -6.50 2.29 15.62
CA ALA A 105 -6.96 1.09 16.30
C ALA A 105 -8.18 1.46 17.13
N ASP A 106 -9.38 1.16 16.65
CA ASP A 106 -10.65 1.46 17.33
C ASP A 106 -11.16 0.20 18.05
N ILE A 107 -11.32 0.26 19.37
CA ILE A 107 -11.93 -0.83 20.14
C ILE A 107 -13.45 -0.73 19.96
N THR A 108 -14.00 -1.67 19.20
CA THR A 108 -15.41 -1.69 18.76
C THR A 108 -16.33 -2.47 19.70
N GLY A 109 -15.77 -3.09 20.74
CA GLY A 109 -16.50 -3.84 21.74
C GLY A 109 -15.56 -4.62 22.66
N PRO A 110 -16.09 -5.32 23.68
CA PRO A 110 -15.28 -6.11 24.61
C PRO A 110 -14.49 -7.18 23.86
N GLY A 111 -13.16 -7.05 23.85
CA GLY A 111 -12.27 -7.96 23.13
C GLY A 111 -12.31 -7.82 21.61
N HIS A 112 -12.91 -6.78 21.03
CA HIS A 112 -12.89 -6.53 19.59
C HIS A 112 -12.19 -5.22 19.24
N MET A 113 -11.23 -5.28 18.33
CA MET A 113 -10.49 -4.12 17.83
C MET A 113 -10.45 -4.12 16.30
N GLU A 114 -10.69 -2.96 15.69
CA GLU A 114 -10.49 -2.74 14.27
C GLU A 114 -9.24 -1.88 14.06
N VAL A 115 -8.25 -2.44 13.36
CA VAL A 115 -7.01 -1.74 13.00
C VAL A 115 -7.11 -1.30 11.55
N THR A 116 -7.12 0.01 11.31
CA THR A 116 -7.13 0.60 9.97
C THR A 116 -5.81 1.29 9.70
N VAL A 117 -5.15 0.89 8.60
CA VAL A 117 -3.91 1.48 8.12
C VAL A 117 -4.21 2.34 6.90
N SER A 118 -3.77 3.60 6.94
CA SER A 118 -3.95 4.59 5.89
C SER A 118 -2.61 5.17 5.46
N LYS A 119 -2.48 5.51 4.18
CA LYS A 119 -1.30 6.19 3.62
C LYS A 119 -1.78 7.38 2.82
N ASN A 120 -1.26 8.58 3.10
CA ASN A 120 -1.69 9.83 2.45
C ASN A 120 -3.21 10.04 2.47
N GLY A 121 -3.87 9.68 3.58
CA GLY A 121 -5.34 9.79 3.74
C GLY A 121 -6.17 8.73 2.99
N LYS A 122 -5.55 7.82 2.22
CA LYS A 122 -6.23 6.68 1.60
C LYS A 122 -6.07 5.44 2.48
N ARG A 123 -7.18 4.79 2.81
CA ARG A 123 -7.17 3.49 3.50
C ARG A 123 -6.47 2.45 2.63
N VAL A 124 -5.42 1.85 3.17
CA VAL A 124 -4.62 0.79 2.51
C VAL A 124 -5.16 -0.57 2.92
N TYR A 125 -5.40 -0.78 4.21
CA TYR A 125 -5.86 -2.06 4.75
C TYR A 125 -6.61 -1.88 6.07
N THR A 126 -7.51 -2.82 6.37
CA THR A 126 -8.19 -2.89 7.67
C THR A 126 -8.24 -4.33 8.15
N LEU A 127 -7.94 -4.52 9.43
CA LEU A 127 -7.92 -5.82 10.11
C LEU A 127 -8.81 -5.76 11.34
N THR A 128 -9.83 -6.61 11.40
CA THR A 128 -10.65 -6.80 12.60
C THR A 128 -10.11 -7.95 13.42
N VAL A 129 -9.96 -7.73 14.72
CA VAL A 129 -9.22 -8.59 15.63
C VAL A 129 -10.08 -8.88 16.84
N THR A 130 -10.18 -10.15 17.21
CA THR A 130 -10.85 -10.57 18.46
C THR A 130 -9.82 -11.14 19.42
N ARG A 131 -9.87 -10.71 20.68
CA ARG A 131 -9.10 -11.23 21.81
C ARG A 131 -10.04 -12.14 22.61
N HIS A 132 -9.80 -13.45 22.55
CA HIS A 132 -10.47 -14.40 23.42
C HIS A 132 -9.75 -14.43 24.77
N GLU A 133 -10.43 -14.01 25.83
CA GLU A 133 -9.96 -14.29 27.18
C GLU A 133 -10.15 -15.78 27.44
N THR A 134 -9.05 -16.52 27.51
CA THR A 134 -9.09 -17.90 28.01
C THR A 134 -9.42 -17.80 29.50
N GLN A 135 -10.66 -18.11 29.87
CA GLN A 135 -11.04 -18.38 31.26
C GLN A 135 -10.09 -19.46 31.79
N GLN A 136 -9.22 -19.08 32.73
CA GLN A 136 -8.51 -20.00 33.62
C GLN A 136 -9.35 -20.23 34.88
#